data_AF-A0A3N8R7C0-F1
#
_entry.id   AF-A0A3N8R7C0-F1
#
_cell.length_a   1.000
_cell.length_b   1.000
_cell.length_c   1.000
_cell.angle_alpha   90.00
_cell.angle_beta   90.00
_cell.angle_gamma   90.00
#
_symmetry.space_group_name_H-M   'P 1'
#
loop_
_entity.id
_entity.type
_entity.pdbx_description
1 polymer ?
#
loop_
_entity_poly.entity_id
_entity_poly.type
_entity_poly.pdbx_seq_one_letter_code
_entity_poly.pdbx_strand_id
1 'polypeptide(L)'
;MKKIINFNYIRPLYYYLDSMRDDELDDFYINKKNDLDRLFGEMKSRFDRFGPVSQSMVSDVLEYVLASHSCDANWRGLLPQEIPLDEVKDKEQFVRNLFVALFGREPSFDFDVVDIEVSNFVGPDGIDTKK
;
A
#
# COMPACT_ATOMS: atom_id res chain seq x y z
N MET A 1 -0.66 23.46 -7.28
CA MET A 1 -1.15 23.12 -5.92
C MET A 1 -0.28 21.99 -5.43
N LYS A 2 0.20 22.04 -4.18
CA LYS A 2 1.06 20.99 -3.64
C LYS A 2 0.26 19.70 -3.45
N LYS A 3 0.76 18.56 -3.94
CA LYS A 3 0.12 17.26 -3.77
C LYS A 3 0.60 16.62 -2.47
N ILE A 4 -0.31 16.08 -1.66
CA ILE A 4 0.03 15.46 -0.39
C ILE A 4 0.10 13.95 -0.56
N ILE A 5 1.23 13.36 -0.19
CA ILE A 5 1.45 11.92 -0.11
C ILE A 5 1.39 11.50 1.35
N ASN A 6 0.48 10.58 1.67
CA ASN A 6 0.26 10.11 3.03
C ASN A 6 0.26 8.59 3.12
N PHE A 7 1.37 8.04 3.60
CA PHE A 7 1.58 6.60 3.75
C PHE A 7 0.62 5.95 4.77
N ASN A 8 -0.01 6.71 5.67
CA ASN A 8 -0.97 6.14 6.62
C ASN A 8 -2.23 5.56 5.94
N TYR A 9 -2.52 5.92 4.69
CA TYR A 9 -3.60 5.29 3.92
C TYR A 9 -3.25 3.87 3.44
N ILE A 10 -1.96 3.49 3.45
CA ILE A 10 -1.50 2.14 3.10
C ILE A 10 -1.66 1.18 4.28
N ARG A 11 -1.40 1.64 5.50
CA ARG A 11 -1.37 0.80 6.70
C ARG A 11 -2.60 -0.10 6.88
N PRO A 12 -3.86 0.38 6.72
CA PRO A 12 -5.02 -0.47 6.95
C PRO A 12 -5.17 -1.61 5.95
N LEU A 13 -4.49 -1.57 4.80
CA LEU A 13 -4.47 -2.68 3.84
C LEU A 13 -3.81 -3.93 4.45
N TYR A 14 -2.88 -3.77 5.39
CA TYR A 14 -2.16 -4.86 6.04
C TYR A 14 -2.89 -5.46 7.25
N TYR A 15 -4.12 -5.02 7.54
CA TYR A 15 -4.92 -5.54 8.66
C TYR A 15 -5.01 -7.07 8.67
N TYR A 16 -5.03 -7.70 7.50
CA TYR A 16 -5.02 -9.14 7.37
C TYR A 16 -3.80 -9.79 8.04
N LEU A 17 -2.60 -9.25 7.83
CA LEU A 17 -1.38 -9.72 8.48
C LEU A 17 -1.38 -9.41 9.98
N ASP A 18 -1.85 -8.22 10.38
CA ASP A 18 -2.00 -7.86 11.80
C ASP A 18 -2.96 -8.78 12.56
N SER A 19 -3.90 -9.41 11.84
CA SER A 19 -4.91 -10.31 12.40
C SER A 19 -4.50 -11.79 12.44
N MET A 20 -3.38 -12.15 11.79
CA MET A 20 -2.87 -13.51 11.83
C MET A 20 -2.34 -13.87 13.21
N ARG A 21 -2.49 -15.14 13.58
CA ARG A 21 -1.77 -15.69 14.73
C ARG A 21 -0.29 -15.88 14.39
N ASP A 22 0.54 -15.97 15.43
CA ASP A 22 1.99 -16.21 15.29
C ASP A 22 2.28 -17.47 14.43
N ASP A 23 1.55 -18.57 14.63
CA ASP A 23 1.72 -19.81 13.84
C ASP A 23 1.33 -19.64 12.36
N GLU A 24 0.33 -18.79 12.08
CA GLU A 24 -0.07 -18.47 10.72
C GLU A 24 0.95 -17.55 10.02
N LEU A 25 1.57 -16.63 10.78
CA LEU A 25 2.67 -15.79 10.29
C LEU A 25 3.93 -16.58 10.01
N ASP A 26 4.29 -17.55 10.86
CA ASP A 26 5.43 -18.45 10.66
C ASP A 26 5.31 -19.26 9.35
N ASP A 27 4.07 -19.59 8.94
CA ASP A 27 3.76 -20.31 7.71
C ASP A 27 3.57 -19.38 6.49
N PHE A 28 3.60 -18.05 6.68
CA PHE A 28 3.40 -17.07 5.61
C PHE A 28 4.73 -16.60 5.00
N TYR A 29 4.86 -16.71 3.67
CA TYR A 29 6.07 -16.29 2.97
C TYR A 29 5.77 -15.20 1.94
N ILE A 30 6.15 -13.95 2.24
CA ILE A 30 5.85 -12.78 1.39
C ILE A 30 6.36 -12.89 -0.06
N ASN A 31 7.40 -13.71 -0.29
CA ASN A 31 7.97 -13.96 -1.61
C ASN A 31 7.37 -15.18 -2.34
N LYS A 32 6.47 -15.95 -1.70
CA LYS A 32 5.76 -17.06 -2.36
C LYS A 32 4.52 -16.52 -3.06
N LYS A 33 4.35 -16.91 -4.33
CA LYS A 33 3.22 -16.44 -5.17
C LYS A 33 1.86 -16.64 -4.51
N ASN A 34 1.58 -17.82 -3.95
CA ASN A 34 0.27 -18.13 -3.37
C ASN A 34 -0.04 -17.24 -2.15
N ASP A 35 0.95 -17.01 -1.29
CA ASP A 35 0.81 -16.17 -0.09
C ASP A 35 0.65 -14.70 -0.48
N LEU A 36 1.40 -14.25 -1.48
CA LEU A 36 1.31 -12.90 -2.01
C LEU A 36 -0.03 -12.63 -2.71
N ASP A 37 -0.51 -13.57 -3.54
CA ASP A 37 -1.82 -13.49 -4.19
C ASP A 37 -2.95 -13.43 -3.15
N ARG A 38 -2.83 -14.23 -2.07
CA ARG A 38 -3.78 -14.19 -0.94
C ARG A 38 -3.74 -12.84 -0.22
N LEU A 39 -2.55 -12.32 0.08
CA LEU A 39 -2.37 -11.01 0.70
C LEU A 39 -3.03 -9.90 -0.13
N PHE A 40 -2.76 -9.87 -1.43
CA PHE A 40 -3.35 -8.86 -2.33
C PHE A 40 -4.86 -9.00 -2.46
N GLY A 41 -5.41 -10.21 -2.41
CA GLY A 41 -6.86 -10.43 -2.36
C GLY A 41 -7.50 -9.82 -1.11
N GLU A 42 -6.89 -10.03 0.05
CA GLU A 42 -7.37 -9.45 1.32
C GLU A 42 -7.22 -7.93 1.36
N MET A 43 -6.11 -7.40 0.84
CA MET A 43 -5.91 -5.95 0.66
C MET A 43 -6.96 -5.34 -0.25
N LYS A 44 -7.30 -6.01 -1.36
CA LYS A 44 -8.35 -5.56 -2.28
C LYS A 44 -9.72 -5.53 -1.60
N SER A 45 -10.09 -6.60 -0.90
CA SER A 45 -11.33 -6.68 -0.12
C SER A 45 -11.43 -5.54 0.90
N ARG A 46 -10.32 -5.22 1.58
CA ARG A 46 -10.23 -4.09 2.51
C ARG A 46 -10.36 -2.74 1.80
N PHE A 47 -9.66 -2.55 0.69
CA PHE A 47 -9.62 -1.34 -0.11
C PHE A 47 -10.99 -0.99 -0.71
N ASP A 48 -11.78 -1.98 -1.10
CA ASP A 48 -13.14 -1.78 -1.63
C ASP A 48 -14.13 -1.21 -0.59
N ARG A 49 -13.74 -1.20 0.69
CA ARG A 49 -14.50 -0.55 1.76
C ARG A 49 -14.15 0.92 1.94
N PHE A 50 -13.01 1.38 1.43
CA PHE A 50 -12.55 2.76 1.58
C PHE A 50 -13.47 3.74 0.85
N GLY A 51 -13.56 4.97 1.37
CA GLY A 51 -14.20 6.07 0.66
C GLY A 51 -13.38 6.52 -0.57
N PRO A 52 -13.98 7.22 -1.54
CA PRO A 52 -13.29 7.66 -2.76
C PRO A 52 -12.02 8.49 -2.49
N VAL A 53 -12.05 9.33 -1.45
CA VAL A 53 -10.89 10.15 -1.05
C VAL A 53 -9.73 9.26 -0.59
N SER A 54 -10.00 8.31 0.30
CA SER A 54 -9.01 7.35 0.78
C SER A 54 -8.45 6.48 -0.36
N GLN A 55 -9.30 6.07 -1.30
CA GLN A 55 -8.86 5.32 -2.47
C GLN A 55 -7.92 6.14 -3.36
N SER A 56 -8.22 7.43 -3.57
CA SER A 56 -7.34 8.35 -4.29
C SER A 56 -6.00 8.51 -3.57
N MET A 57 -5.99 8.63 -2.24
CA MET A 57 -4.77 8.77 -1.44
C MET A 57 -3.87 7.54 -1.54
N VAL A 58 -4.45 6.33 -1.56
CA VAL A 58 -3.71 5.08 -1.81
C VAL A 58 -3.09 5.09 -3.20
N SER A 59 -3.86 5.48 -4.24
CA SER A 59 -3.35 5.58 -5.61
C SER A 59 -2.16 6.53 -5.66
N ASP A 60 -2.29 7.70 -5.04
CA ASP A 60 -1.26 8.74 -5.04
C ASP A 60 0.04 8.26 -4.38
N VAL A 61 -0.05 7.53 -3.27
CA VAL A 61 1.14 6.96 -2.60
C VAL A 61 1.84 5.93 -3.49
N LEU A 62 1.10 4.98 -4.06
CA LEU A 62 1.68 3.91 -4.86
C LEU A 62 2.27 4.46 -6.17
N GLU A 63 1.57 5.36 -6.86
CA GLU A 63 2.08 6.00 -8.08
C GLU A 63 3.29 6.90 -7.77
N TYR A 64 3.29 7.63 -6.65
CA TYR A 64 4.46 8.42 -6.22
C TYR A 64 5.70 7.54 -6.01
N VAL A 65 5.57 6.42 -5.29
CA VAL A 65 6.72 5.56 -5.00
C VAL A 65 7.30 4.93 -6.27
N LEU A 66 6.44 4.53 -7.20
CA LEU A 66 6.86 3.99 -8.50
C LEU A 66 7.52 5.07 -9.37
N ALA A 67 6.89 6.24 -9.51
CA ALA A 67 7.38 7.30 -10.39
C ALA A 67 8.66 7.97 -9.90
N SER A 68 8.88 8.01 -8.59
CA SER A 68 10.10 8.58 -8.00
C SER A 68 11.27 7.59 -7.93
N HIS A 69 11.12 6.35 -8.43
CA HIS A 69 12.11 5.27 -8.33
C HIS A 69 12.68 5.09 -6.92
N SER A 70 11.85 5.32 -5.89
CA SER A 70 12.29 5.42 -4.51
C SER A 70 11.66 4.35 -3.62
N CYS A 71 11.35 3.18 -4.20
CA CYS A 71 10.78 2.03 -3.52
C CYS A 71 11.56 1.68 -2.25
N ASP A 72 12.90 1.60 -2.32
CA ASP A 72 13.73 1.31 -1.15
C ASP A 72 13.67 2.42 -0.08
N ALA A 73 13.73 3.69 -0.50
CA ALA A 73 13.72 4.83 0.42
C ALA A 73 12.37 4.95 1.16
N ASN A 74 11.27 4.60 0.49
CA ASN A 74 9.91 4.68 1.03
C ASN A 74 9.38 3.33 1.57
N TRP A 75 10.18 2.27 1.50
CA TRP A 75 9.72 0.92 1.83
C TRP A 75 9.13 0.81 3.24
N ARG A 76 9.75 1.48 4.20
CA ARG A 76 9.30 1.49 5.61
C ARG A 76 7.93 2.14 5.81
N GLY A 77 7.50 3.00 4.88
CA GLY A 77 6.15 3.57 4.88
C GLY A 77 5.12 2.69 4.17
N LEU A 78 5.56 1.75 3.33
CA LEU A 78 4.69 0.87 2.55
C LEU A 78 4.43 -0.47 3.22
N LEU A 79 5.38 -0.98 3.99
CA LEU A 79 5.29 -2.27 4.68
C LEU A 79 5.38 -2.05 6.20
N PRO A 80 4.42 -2.56 7.00
CA PRO A 80 4.50 -2.53 8.45
C PRO A 80 5.80 -3.17 8.93
N GLN A 81 6.57 -2.44 9.74
CA GLN A 81 7.90 -2.89 10.22
C GLN A 81 7.79 -3.77 11.47
N GLU A 82 6.63 -3.74 12.12
CA GLU A 82 6.28 -4.51 13.30
C GLU A 82 5.97 -5.98 13.01
N ILE A 83 5.64 -6.31 11.75
CA ILE A 83 5.31 -7.67 11.33
C ILE A 83 6.61 -8.37 10.89
N PRO A 84 6.98 -9.50 11.51
CA PRO A 84 8.26 -10.17 11.25
C PRO A 84 8.22 -10.96 9.93
N LEU A 85 8.25 -10.25 8.80
CA LEU A 85 8.32 -10.84 7.46
C LEU A 85 9.75 -10.88 6.92
N ASP A 86 10.02 -11.82 6.02
CA ASP A 86 11.20 -11.81 5.16
C ASP A 86 11.30 -10.51 4.34
N GLU A 87 12.50 -10.16 3.88
CA GLU A 87 12.68 -9.08 2.93
C GLU A 87 12.01 -9.40 1.58
N VAL A 88 11.22 -8.46 1.06
CA VAL A 88 10.65 -8.55 -0.29
C VAL A 88 11.78 -8.41 -1.31
N LYS A 89 11.96 -9.44 -2.14
CA LYS A 89 13.06 -9.54 -3.11
C LYS A 89 12.99 -8.49 -4.21
N ASP A 90 11.79 -8.17 -4.66
CA ASP A 90 11.54 -7.20 -5.72
C ASP A 90 10.45 -6.23 -5.28
N LYS A 91 10.89 -5.14 -4.65
CA LYS A 91 10.02 -4.11 -4.05
C LYS A 91 9.26 -3.33 -5.11
N GLU A 92 9.87 -3.05 -6.25
CA GLU A 92 9.23 -2.33 -7.35
C GLU A 92 8.11 -3.18 -7.97
N GLN A 93 8.39 -4.45 -8.27
CA GLN A 93 7.39 -5.37 -8.78
C GLN A 93 6.28 -5.63 -7.75
N PHE A 94 6.61 -5.68 -6.45
CA PHE A 94 5.61 -5.76 -5.38
C PHE A 94 4.65 -4.58 -5.41
N VAL A 95 5.16 -3.34 -5.43
CA VAL A 95 4.33 -2.12 -5.43
C VAL A 95 3.48 -2.06 -6.70
N ARG A 96 4.05 -2.41 -7.86
CA ARG A 96 3.32 -2.46 -9.12
C ARG A 96 2.20 -3.51 -9.09
N ASN A 97 2.47 -4.72 -8.59
CA ASN A 97 1.46 -5.77 -8.48
C ASN A 97 0.35 -5.39 -7.49
N LEU A 98 0.71 -4.77 -6.36
CA LEU A 98 -0.27 -4.24 -5.41
C LEU A 98 -1.17 -3.20 -6.09
N PHE A 99 -0.58 -2.26 -6.83
CA PHE A 99 -1.35 -1.26 -7.57
C PHE A 99 -2.36 -1.90 -8.53
N VAL A 100 -1.91 -2.86 -9.35
CA VAL A 100 -2.77 -3.58 -10.29
C VAL A 100 -3.86 -4.35 -9.55
N ALA A 101 -3.56 -4.99 -8.43
CA ALA A 101 -4.54 -5.72 -7.63
C ALA A 101 -5.63 -4.80 -7.06
N LEU A 102 -5.27 -3.60 -6.61
CA LEU A 102 -6.21 -2.64 -6.02
C LEU A 102 -7.09 -1.94 -7.07
N PHE A 103 -6.48 -1.50 -8.19
CA PHE A 103 -7.12 -0.60 -9.15
C PHE A 103 -7.52 -1.28 -10.47
N GLY A 104 -7.06 -2.51 -10.74
CA GLY A 104 -7.35 -3.23 -11.98
C GLY A 104 -6.76 -2.59 -13.24
N ARG A 105 -5.77 -1.70 -13.08
CA ARG A 105 -5.05 -1.01 -14.18
C ARG A 105 -3.57 -0.87 -13.84
N GLU A 106 -2.77 -0.57 -14.86
CA GLU A 106 -1.36 -0.21 -14.68
C GLU A 106 -1.21 1.20 -14.06
N PRO A 107 -0.14 1.45 -13.29
CA PRO A 107 0.19 2.76 -12.75
C PRO A 107 0.55 3.72 -13.88
N SER A 108 0.26 5.01 -13.69
CA SER A 108 0.60 6.03 -14.68
C SER A 108 2.09 6.37 -14.64
N PHE A 109 2.73 6.45 -15.82
CA PHE A 109 4.09 6.95 -15.94
C PHE A 109 4.18 8.49 -15.86
N ASP A 110 3.04 9.17 -16.00
CA ASP A 110 2.97 10.64 -16.03
C ASP A 110 2.69 11.26 -14.65
N PHE A 111 2.91 10.50 -13.57
CA PHE A 111 2.69 11.02 -12.22
C PHE A 111 3.67 12.17 -11.92
N ASP A 112 3.14 13.37 -11.80
CA ASP A 112 3.94 14.55 -11.52
C ASP A 112 4.51 14.50 -10.09
N VAL A 113 5.83 14.36 -10.00
CA VAL A 113 6.57 14.35 -8.74
C VAL A 113 7.00 15.76 -8.29
N VAL A 114 6.68 16.80 -9.06
CA VAL A 114 6.94 18.20 -8.72
C VAL A 114 5.94 18.67 -7.66
N ASP A 115 6.40 19.51 -6.72
CA ASP A 115 5.58 20.08 -5.64
C ASP A 115 4.84 19.05 -4.78
N ILE A 116 5.55 18.00 -4.32
CA ILE A 116 5.05 17.00 -3.37
C ILE A 116 5.34 17.38 -1.92
N GLU A 117 4.36 17.15 -1.05
CA GLU A 117 4.54 17.10 0.41
C GLU A 117 4.29 15.68 0.92
N VAL A 118 5.23 15.12 1.66
CA VAL A 118 4.95 13.90 2.43
C VAL A 118 4.41 14.33 3.80
N SER A 119 3.16 13.98 4.10
CA SER A 119 2.49 14.29 5.35
C SER A 119 1.66 13.11 5.83
N ASN A 120 1.81 12.75 7.09
CA ASN A 120 1.14 11.58 7.68
C ASN A 120 -0.23 11.90 8.31
N PHE A 121 -0.77 13.10 8.10
CA PHE A 121 -2.03 13.52 8.72
C PHE A 121 -3.27 12.85 8.09
N VAL A 122 -4.03 12.09 8.88
CA VAL A 122 -5.34 11.54 8.51
C VAL A 122 -6.42 12.45 9.09
N GLY A 123 -7.36 12.91 8.27
CA GLY A 123 -8.43 13.83 8.67
C GLY A 123 -9.40 13.22 9.70
N PRO A 124 -10.26 14.06 10.33
CA PRO A 124 -11.14 13.64 11.42
C PRO A 124 -12.18 12.58 11.01
N ASP A 125 -12.52 12.50 9.72
CA ASP A 125 -13.47 11.53 9.17
C ASP A 125 -12.86 10.11 9.01
N GLY A 126 -11.56 9.92 9.27
CA GLY A 126 -10.89 8.62 9.14
C GLY A 126 -10.85 8.07 7.70
N ILE A 127 -10.37 6.82 7.55
CA ILE A 127 -10.08 6.20 6.25
C ILE A 127 -11.30 5.47 5.66
N ASP A 128 -12.21 4.98 6.51
CA ASP A 128 -13.32 4.08 6.16
C ASP A 128 -14.65 4.76 5.83
N THR A 129 -14.67 6.08 5.62
CA THR A 129 -15.93 6.80 5.39
C THR A 129 -16.39 6.70 3.94
N LYS A 130 -17.45 5.92 3.71
CA LYS A 130 -18.26 6.00 2.48
C LYS A 130 -19.16 7.24 2.60
N LYS A 131 -18.76 8.37 2.00
CA LYS A 131 -19.68 9.47 1.71
C LYS A 131 -20.27 9.27 0.32
#